data_AF-A0A3P8UAQ0-F1
#
_entry.id   AF-A0A3P8UAQ0-F1
#
_cell.length_a   1.000
_cell.length_b   1.000
_cell.length_c   1.000
_cell.angle_alpha   90.00
_cell.angle_beta   90.00
_cell.angle_gamma   90.00
#
_symmetry.space_group_name_H-M   'P 1'
#
loop_
_entity.id
_entity.type
_entity.pdbx_description
1 polymer ?
#
loop_
_entity_poly.entity_id
_entity_poly.type
_entity_poly.pdbx_seq_one_letter_code
_entity_poly.pdbx_strand_id
1 'polypeptide(L)' 'MSAPVVHYVTPFSNRLHIITWNVGSAQPPDDITALLGLNVGDGNTDMYIIG' A
#
# COMPACT_ATOMS: atom_id res chain seq x y z
N MET A 1 -4.28 -34.78 22.52
CA MET A 1 -3.13 -34.59 21.62
C MET A 1 -3.36 -33.28 20.89
N SER A 2 -2.50 -32.27 21.07
CA SER A 2 -2.63 -30.96 20.40
C SER A 2 -1.86 -30.99 19.08
N ALA A 3 -2.46 -30.52 17.99
CA ALA A 3 -1.77 -30.42 16.71
C ALA A 3 -0.73 -29.29 16.76
N PRO A 4 0.45 -29.45 16.13
CA PRO A 4 1.43 -28.37 16.07
C PRO A 4 0.93 -27.26 15.14
N VAL A 5 0.87 -26.03 15.64
CA VAL A 5 0.61 -24.84 14.82
C VAL A 5 1.92 -24.43 14.15
N VAL A 6 1.98 -24.48 12.82
CA VAL A 6 3.12 -23.99 12.05
C VAL A 6 2.84 -22.54 11.69
N HIS A 7 3.69 -21.63 12.18
CA HIS A 7 3.65 -20.21 11.82
C HIS A 7 4.58 -19.97 10.63
N TYR A 8 4.02 -19.54 9.50
CA TYR A 8 4.81 -19.04 8.37
C TYR A 8 5.15 -17.57 8.63
N VAL A 9 6.37 -17.31 9.07
CA VAL A 9 6.92 -15.95 9.12
C VAL A 9 7.59 -15.68 7.77
N THR A 10 7.00 -14.81 6.95
CA THR A 10 7.66 -14.37 5.71
C THR A 10 8.89 -13.53 6.08
N PRO A 11 10.05 -13.74 5.45
CA PRO A 11 11.27 -12.99 5.77
C PRO A 11 11.20 -11.51 5.36
N PHE A 12 10.17 -11.11 4.63
CA PHE A 12 9.91 -9.73 4.22
C PHE A 12 8.65 -9.21 4.91
N SER A 13 8.76 -8.01 5.49
CA SER A 13 7.62 -7.22 5.90
C SER A 13 7.03 -6.61 4.63
N ASN A 14 5.90 -7.13 4.15
CA ASN A 14 5.17 -6.50 3.04
C ASN A 14 4.60 -5.17 3.53
N ARG A 15 5.13 -4.05 3.02
CA ARG A 15 4.70 -2.69 3.38
C ARG A 15 3.66 -2.22 2.36
N LEU A 16 2.40 -2.41 2.71
CA LEU A 16 1.24 -2.04 1.90
C LEU A 16 0.65 -0.71 2.36
N HIS A 17 0.51 0.24 1.46
CA HIS A 17 -0.18 1.51 1.69
C HIS A 17 -1.50 1.54 0.91
N ILE A 18 -2.60 1.76 1.62
CA ILE A 18 -3.94 1.87 1.03
C ILE A 18 -4.37 3.33 1.11
N ILE A 19 -4.71 3.88 -0.05
CA ILE A 19 -5.15 5.25 -0.20
C ILE A 19 -6.55 5.21 -0.80
N THR A 20 -7.47 5.98 -0.22
CA THR A 20 -8.76 6.20 -0.86
C THR A 20 -8.99 7.69 -1.06
N TRP A 21 -9.48 8.05 -2.24
CA TRP A 21 -9.75 9.43 -2.58
C TRP A 21 -11.03 9.57 -3.39
N ASN A 22 -11.97 10.35 -2.84
CA ASN A 22 -13.14 10.79 -3.58
C ASN A 22 -12.79 11.99 -4.47
N VAL A 23 -12.73 11.78 -5.78
CA VAL A 23 -12.42 12.81 -6.79
C VAL A 23 -13.61 13.77 -7.05
N GLY A 24 -14.79 13.49 -6.50
CA GLY A 24 -15.93 14.41 -6.55
C GLY A 24 -16.42 14.72 -7.96
N SER A 25 -16.39 13.73 -8.87
CA SER A 25 -16.72 13.84 -10.30
C SER A 25 -15.84 14.77 -11.15
N ALA A 26 -14.81 15.38 -10.55
CA ALA A 26 -13.83 16.16 -11.29
C ALA A 26 -12.80 15.25 -11.99
N GLN A 27 -12.13 15.79 -13.00
CA GLN A 27 -10.93 15.18 -13.56
C GLN A 27 -9.79 15.30 -12.52
N PRO A 28 -9.14 14.21 -12.09
CA PRO A 28 -7.97 14.31 -11.24
C PRO A 28 -6.82 15.00 -12.00
N PRO A 29 -5.90 15.70 -11.30
CA PRO A 29 -4.70 16.25 -11.93
C PRO A 29 -3.87 15.17 -12.63
N ASP A 30 -3.12 15.56 -13.67
CA ASP A 30 -2.26 14.64 -14.42
C ASP A 30 -1.13 14.05 -13.55
N ASP A 31 -0.69 14.77 -12.51
CA ASP A 31 0.23 14.29 -11.48
C ASP A 31 -0.40 14.35 -10.09
N ILE A 32 -0.47 13.18 -9.45
CA ILE A 32 -1.07 12.97 -8.13
C ILE A 32 -0.03 12.54 -7.08
N THR A 33 1.25 12.46 -7.45
CA THR A 33 2.34 11.91 -6.62
C THR A 33 2.42 12.64 -5.28
N ALA A 34 2.49 13.97 -5.32
CA ALA A 34 2.54 14.79 -4.12
C ALA A 34 1.21 14.80 -3.35
N LEU A 35 0.08 14.81 -4.07
CA LEU A 35 -1.26 14.83 -3.49
C LEU A 35 -1.54 13.58 -2.66
N LEU A 36 -1.11 12.42 -3.16
CA LEU A 36 -1.33 11.12 -2.53
C LEU A 36 -0.13 10.65 -1.70
N GLY A 37 0.96 11.44 -1.62
CA GLY A 37 2.17 11.08 -0.87
C GLY A 37 2.84 9.80 -1.38
N LEU A 38 2.84 9.59 -2.71
CA LEU A 38 3.48 8.43 -3.33
C LEU A 38 5.00 8.64 -3.35
N ASN A 39 5.72 7.83 -2.58
CA ASN A 39 7.18 7.92 -2.45
C ASN A 39 7.83 6.70 -3.11
N VAL A 40 7.66 6.55 -4.42
CA VAL A 40 8.27 5.46 -5.18
C VAL A 40 9.80 5.57 -5.09
N GLY A 41 10.44 4.66 -4.36
CA GLY A 41 11.88 4.59 -4.22
C GLY A 41 12.45 4.91 -2.83
N ASP A 42 11.62 5.21 -1.84
CA ASP A 42 12.08 5.39 -0.44
C ASP A 42 12.38 4.06 0.28
N GLY A 43 12.08 2.93 -0.35
CA GLY A 43 12.27 1.58 0.19
C GLY A 43 11.31 1.24 1.34
N ASN A 44 10.31 2.08 1.60
CA ASN A 44 9.37 1.93 2.70
C ASN A 44 7.98 1.46 2.28
N THR A 45 7.69 1.40 0.99
CA THR A 45 6.42 0.87 0.47
C THR A 45 6.69 -0.10 -0.67
N ASP A 46 6.18 -1.33 -0.54
CA ASP A 46 6.28 -2.36 -1.59
C ASP A 46 5.14 -2.22 -2.60
N MET A 47 3.96 -1.79 -2.12
CA MET A 47 2.76 -1.72 -2.94
C MET A 47 1.81 -0.61 -2.46
N TYR A 48 1.22 0.10 -3.42
CA TYR A 48 0.10 1.01 -3.22
C TYR A 48 -1.18 0.41 -3.80
N ILE A 49 -2.28 0.51 -3.05
CA ILE A 49 -3.64 0.29 -3.57
C ILE A 49 -4.36 1.63 -3.46
N ILE A 50 -4.88 2.12 -4.58
CA ILE A 50 -5.57 3.42 -4.70
C ILE A 50 -6.98 3.18 -5.21
N GLY A 51 -7.99 3.67 -4.49
CA GLY A 51 -9.41 3.46 -4.79
C GLY A 51 -10.32 4.65 -4.53
#